data_AF-A0AAX2LGP8-F1
#
_entry.id   AF-A0AAX2LGP8-F1
#
_cell.length_a   1.000
_cell.length_b   1.000
_cell.length_c   1.000
_cell.angle_alpha   90.00
_cell.angle_beta   90.00
_cell.angle_gamma   90.00
#
_symmetry.space_group_name_H-M   'P 1'
#
loop_
_entity.id
_entity.type
_entity.pdbx_description
1 polymer ?
#
loop_
_entity_poly.entity_id
_entity_poly.type
_entity_poly.pdbx_seq_one_letter_code
_entity_poly.pdbx_strand_id
1 'polypeptide(L)'
;MKKLLLTSAAALALATVAVSTTKVEAASHSKHVIEHSINDTKSLSAARWGSRLQILNLLTQYKEKLRGGGFYFYQRKFRAEVGKAKTPAQIEELYDKFREELEKLA
;
A
#
# COMPACT_ATOMS: atom_id res chain seq x y z
N MET A 1 -34.78 -18.64 17.04
CA MET A 1 -33.84 -17.50 16.99
C MET A 1 -32.62 -17.82 17.85
N LYS A 2 -31.46 -18.12 17.25
CA LYS A 2 -30.14 -18.07 17.89
C LYS A 2 -29.14 -17.69 16.80
N LYS A 3 -28.69 -16.44 16.84
CA LYS A 3 -27.73 -15.84 15.92
C LYS A 3 -26.34 -16.34 16.28
N LEU A 4 -25.74 -17.17 15.45
CA LEU A 4 -24.30 -17.45 15.51
C LEU A 4 -23.64 -16.47 14.56
N LEU A 5 -23.24 -15.33 15.10
CA LEU A 5 -22.31 -14.41 14.47
C LEU A 5 -20.96 -15.13 14.38
N LEU A 6 -20.70 -15.77 13.25
CA LEU A 6 -19.37 -16.19 12.86
C LEU A 6 -18.58 -14.91 12.58
N THR A 7 -17.92 -14.41 13.62
CA THR A 7 -16.81 -13.47 13.54
C THR A 7 -15.73 -14.07 12.66
N SER A 8 -15.80 -13.76 11.37
CA SER A 8 -14.72 -14.02 10.42
C SER A 8 -13.56 -13.08 10.77
N ALA A 9 -12.73 -13.51 11.72
CA ALA A 9 -11.38 -12.99 11.86
C ALA A 9 -10.59 -13.49 10.65
N ALA A 10 -10.61 -12.71 9.57
CA ALA A 10 -9.69 -12.90 8.47
C ALA A 10 -8.27 -12.64 9.00
N ALA A 11 -7.59 -13.72 9.37
CA ALA A 11 -6.16 -13.69 9.67
C ALA A 11 -5.45 -13.20 8.41
N LEU A 12 -4.97 -11.96 8.46
CA LEU A 12 -4.15 -11.35 7.43
C LEU A 12 -2.75 -12.00 7.54
N ALA A 13 -2.63 -13.22 7.03
CA ALA A 13 -1.36 -13.90 6.90
C ALA A 13 -0.51 -13.11 5.90
N LEU A 14 0.38 -12.28 6.44
CA LEU A 14 1.48 -11.68 5.68
C LEU A 14 2.34 -12.83 5.19
N ALA A 15 2.06 -13.30 3.98
CA ALA A 15 2.94 -14.18 3.24
C ALA A 15 4.27 -13.45 3.04
N THR A 16 5.24 -13.73 3.90
CA THR A 16 6.65 -13.45 3.67
C THR A 16 7.07 -14.29 2.48
N VAL A 17 6.89 -13.74 1.28
CA VAL A 17 7.59 -14.22 0.09
C VAL A 17 9.06 -13.98 0.36
N ALA A 18 9.75 -15.03 0.77
CA ALA A 18 11.20 -15.10 0.74
C ALA A 18 11.62 -15.05 -0.74
N VAL A 19 11.69 -13.83 -1.29
CA VAL A 19 12.36 -13.58 -2.57
C VAL A 19 13.83 -13.85 -2.30
N SER A 20 14.27 -15.03 -2.73
CA SER A 20 15.68 -15.41 -2.85
C SER A 20 16.44 -14.28 -3.52
N THR A 21 17.37 -13.69 -2.78
CA THR A 21 18.26 -12.63 -3.24
C THR A 21 19.33 -13.22 -4.17
N THR A 22 18.94 -13.59 -5.39
CA THR A 22 19.91 -13.77 -6.46
C THR A 22 20.45 -12.39 -6.83
N LYS A 23 21.66 -12.10 -6.33
CA LYS A 23 22.42 -10.89 -6.66
C LYS A 23 22.63 -10.84 -8.17
N VAL A 24 21.92 -9.95 -8.84
CA VAL A 24 22.24 -9.56 -10.22
C VAL A 24 23.28 -8.45 -10.11
N GLU A 25 24.56 -8.79 -10.22
CA GLU A 25 25.63 -7.80 -10.39
C GLU A 25 25.49 -7.16 -11.77
N ALA A 26 24.68 -6.10 -11.84
CA ALA A 26 24.72 -5.19 -12.97
C ALA A 26 25.99 -4.34 -12.83
N ALA A 27 27.01 -4.68 -13.61
CA ALA A 27 28.20 -3.86 -13.80
C ALA A 27 27.80 -2.50 -14.39
N SER A 28 27.53 -1.52 -13.54
CA SER A 28 27.31 -0.14 -13.95
C SER A 28 28.55 0.68 -13.59
N HIS A 29 29.33 0.99 -14.64
CA HIS A 29 30.36 2.00 -14.65
C HIS A 29 29.75 3.37 -14.34
N SER A 30 29.52 3.68 -13.07
CA SER A 30 29.39 5.06 -12.61
C SER A 30 29.77 5.12 -11.14
N LYS A 31 30.72 6.01 -10.82
CA LYS A 31 31.07 6.37 -9.44
C LYS A 31 29.86 7.04 -8.78
N HIS A 32 28.93 6.25 -8.30
CA HIS A 32 28.12 6.59 -7.14
C HIS A 32 28.34 5.44 -6.18
N VAL A 33 28.82 5.77 -4.98
CA VAL A 33 28.96 4.81 -3.89
C VAL A 33 27.59 4.15 -3.77
N ILE A 34 27.49 2.87 -4.17
CA ILE A 34 26.34 2.03 -3.83
C ILE A 34 26.53 1.77 -2.34
N GLU A 35 26.15 2.76 -1.53
CA GLU A 35 25.89 2.54 -0.12
C GLU A 35 24.95 1.35 -0.09
N HIS A 36 25.40 0.27 0.54
CA HIS A 36 24.61 -0.91 0.79
C HIS A 36 23.22 -0.46 1.24
N SER A 37 22.21 -0.61 0.37
CA SER A 37 20.85 -0.25 0.72
C SER A 37 20.43 -1.20 1.83
N ILE A 38 20.61 -0.76 3.07
CA ILE A 38 19.90 -1.32 4.21
C ILE A 38 18.45 -1.35 3.75
N ASN A 39 17.85 -2.54 3.77
CA ASN A 39 16.50 -2.77 3.27
C ASN A 39 15.53 -2.00 4.18
N ASP A 40 15.43 -0.71 3.92
CA ASP A 40 14.81 0.25 4.79
C ASP A 40 13.31 0.11 4.60
N THR A 41 12.70 -0.62 5.51
CA THR A 41 11.28 -0.90 5.53
C THR A 41 10.52 0.06 6.44
N LYS A 42 11.24 0.92 7.19
CA LYS A 42 10.66 1.77 8.24
C LYS A 42 10.65 3.26 7.89
N SER A 43 11.43 3.70 6.90
CA SER A 43 11.41 5.10 6.51
C SER A 43 10.12 5.52 5.84
N LEU A 44 9.94 6.84 5.80
CA LEU A 44 8.86 7.49 5.07
C LEU A 44 8.85 7.11 3.58
N SER A 45 10.01 6.91 2.96
CA SER A 45 10.07 6.53 1.54
C SER A 45 9.50 5.12 1.33
N ALA A 46 9.86 4.19 2.22
CA ALA A 46 9.33 2.83 2.23
C ALA A 46 7.83 2.81 2.46
N ALA A 47 7.33 3.57 3.44
CA ALA A 47 5.90 3.71 3.73
C ALA A 47 5.12 4.31 2.53
N ARG A 48 5.69 5.34 1.88
CA ARG A 48 5.12 5.93 0.65
C ARG A 48 5.09 4.94 -0.51
N TRP A 49 6.09 4.05 -0.61
CA TRP A 49 6.12 3.05 -1.65
C TRP A 49 5.14 1.90 -1.38
N GLY A 50 5.14 1.37 -0.15
CA GLY A 50 4.22 0.30 0.28
C GLY A 50 2.75 0.71 0.18
N SER A 51 2.42 1.95 0.57
CA SER A 51 1.05 2.48 0.48
C SER A 51 0.51 2.56 -0.95
N ARG A 52 1.39 2.67 -1.98
CA ARG A 52 0.95 2.66 -3.39
C ARG A 52 0.37 1.31 -3.80
N LEU A 53 0.90 0.21 -3.27
CA LEU A 53 0.35 -1.12 -3.53
C LEU A 53 -0.93 -1.36 -2.73
N GLN A 54 -0.95 -0.92 -1.47
CA GLN A 54 -2.14 -1.03 -0.61
C GLN A 54 -3.35 -0.33 -1.23
N ILE A 55 -3.22 0.92 -1.69
CA ILE A 55 -4.34 1.63 -2.32
C ILE A 55 -4.79 0.97 -3.62
N LEU A 56 -3.88 0.44 -4.43
CA LEU A 56 -4.24 -0.25 -5.68
C LEU A 56 -5.07 -1.50 -5.40
N ASN A 57 -4.67 -2.27 -4.38
CA ASN A 57 -5.41 -3.44 -3.96
C ASN A 57 -6.80 -3.05 -3.44
N LEU A 58 -6.87 -2.03 -2.58
CA LEU A 58 -8.13 -1.50 -2.06
C LEU A 58 -9.05 -1.05 -3.21
N LEU A 59 -8.58 -0.21 -4.13
CA LEU A 59 -9.41 0.24 -5.26
C LEU A 59 -9.85 -0.90 -6.18
N THR A 60 -9.04 -1.96 -6.29
CA THR A 60 -9.42 -3.15 -7.07
C THR A 60 -10.59 -3.89 -6.43
N GLN A 61 -10.63 -3.98 -5.08
CA GLN A 61 -11.75 -4.58 -4.35
C GLN A 61 -13.07 -3.82 -4.57
N TYR A 62 -12.99 -2.50 -4.75
CA TYR A 62 -14.17 -1.64 -4.99
C TYR A 62 -14.37 -1.29 -6.47
N LYS A 63 -13.65 -1.94 -7.40
CA LYS A 63 -13.63 -1.58 -8.83
C LYS A 63 -15.03 -1.52 -9.46
N GLU A 64 -15.88 -2.51 -9.18
CA GLU A 64 -17.25 -2.58 -9.71
C GLU A 64 -18.14 -1.42 -9.21
N LYS A 65 -17.81 -0.87 -8.04
CA LYS A 65 -18.55 0.23 -7.40
C LYS A 65 -18.03 1.59 -7.85
N LEU A 66 -16.72 1.69 -8.13
CA LEU A 66 -16.01 2.89 -8.55
C LEU A 66 -16.27 3.32 -10.01
N ARG A 67 -17.47 3.06 -10.53
CA ARG A 67 -17.92 3.26 -11.92
C ARG A 67 -17.26 4.46 -12.63
N GLY A 68 -16.95 4.29 -13.92
CA GLY A 68 -16.32 5.34 -14.72
C GLY A 68 -14.87 5.59 -14.32
N GLY A 69 -14.46 6.87 -14.30
CA GLY A 69 -13.09 7.30 -13.96
C GLY A 69 -12.75 7.26 -12.46
N GLY A 70 -13.62 6.71 -11.61
CA GLY A 70 -13.48 6.72 -10.15
C GLY A 70 -12.18 6.08 -9.69
N PHE A 71 -11.79 4.94 -10.27
CA PHE A 71 -10.53 4.26 -9.94
C PHE A 71 -9.32 5.20 -10.06
N TYR A 72 -9.19 5.88 -11.20
CA TYR A 72 -8.07 6.81 -11.45
C TYR A 72 -8.16 8.06 -10.57
N PHE A 73 -9.38 8.55 -10.31
CA PHE A 73 -9.59 9.68 -9.43
C PHE A 73 -9.09 9.40 -8.01
N TYR A 74 -9.53 8.29 -7.39
CA TYR A 74 -9.11 7.94 -6.03
C TYR A 74 -7.62 7.60 -5.95
N GLN A 75 -7.09 6.92 -6.97
CA GLN A 75 -5.64 6.64 -7.04
C GLN A 75 -4.82 7.94 -7.05
N ARG A 76 -5.23 8.93 -7.84
CA ARG A 76 -4.55 10.23 -7.92
C ARG A 76 -4.69 11.01 -6.63
N LYS A 77 -5.89 11.06 -6.05
CA LYS A 77 -6.19 11.72 -4.76
C LYS A 77 -5.28 11.15 -3.65
N PHE A 78 -5.22 9.82 -3.52
CA PHE A 78 -4.40 9.16 -2.50
C PHE A 78 -2.92 9.46 -2.67
N ARG A 79 -2.38 9.37 -3.89
CA ARG A 79 -0.96 9.68 -4.16
C ARG A 79 -0.59 11.12 -3.80
N ALA A 80 -1.48 12.07 -4.06
CA ALA A 80 -1.26 13.47 -3.71
C ALA A 80 -1.19 13.66 -2.18
N GLU A 81 -2.11 13.05 -1.43
CA GLU A 81 -2.12 13.15 0.04
C GLU A 81 -0.93 12.44 0.69
N VAL A 82 -0.56 11.24 0.23
CA VAL A 82 0.64 10.52 0.69
C VAL A 82 1.92 11.31 0.41
N GLY A 83 1.97 12.07 -0.69
CA GLY A 83 3.08 12.98 -0.98
C GLY A 83 3.24 14.10 0.05
N LYS A 84 2.14 14.54 0.68
CA LYS A 84 2.13 15.59 1.71
C LYS A 84 2.44 15.06 3.11
N ALA A 85 2.22 13.76 3.37
CA ALA A 85 2.47 13.14 4.66
C ALA A 85 3.96 13.25 5.06
N LYS A 86 4.21 13.60 6.32
CA LYS A 86 5.55 13.79 6.90
C LYS A 86 6.01 12.59 7.73
N THR A 87 5.09 11.71 8.12
CA THR A 87 5.39 10.52 8.93
C THR A 87 4.70 9.27 8.35
N PRO A 88 5.24 8.06 8.59
CA PRO A 88 4.59 6.81 8.21
C PRO A 88 3.19 6.65 8.82
N ALA A 89 3.00 7.03 10.09
CA ALA A 89 1.70 6.96 10.76
C ALA A 89 0.62 7.78 10.05
N GLN A 90 0.97 8.96 9.51
CA GLN A 90 0.03 9.76 8.72
C GLN A 90 -0.40 9.06 7.43
N ILE A 91 0.47 8.23 6.84
CA ILE A 91 0.14 7.46 5.63
C ILE A 91 -0.84 6.33 5.98
N GLU A 92 -0.67 5.68 7.12
CA GLU A 92 -1.61 4.67 7.63
C GLU A 92 -3.00 5.29 7.92
N GLU A 93 -3.05 6.43 8.61
CA GLU A 93 -4.31 7.15 8.84
C GLU A 93 -5.01 7.56 7.54
N LEU A 94 -4.24 7.99 6.53
CA LEU A 94 -4.78 8.31 5.20
C LEU A 94 -5.37 7.08 4.52
N TYR A 95 -4.73 5.92 4.67
CA TYR A 95 -5.25 4.67 4.13
C TYR A 95 -6.58 4.29 4.77
N ASP A 96 -6.67 4.35 6.10
CA ASP A 96 -7.91 4.02 6.82
C ASP A 96 -9.05 4.97 6.45
N LYS A 97 -8.78 6.28 6.35
CA LYS A 97 -9.76 7.27 5.87
C LYS A 97 -10.26 6.96 4.46
N PHE A 98 -9.37 6.60 3.54
CA PHE A 98 -9.75 6.25 2.18
C PHE A 98 -10.57 4.97 2.13
N ARG A 99 -10.24 3.98 2.96
CA ARG A 99 -11.02 2.76 3.10
C ARG A 99 -12.44 3.07 3.58
N GLU A 100 -12.58 3.87 4.62
CA GLU A 100 -13.91 4.29 5.11
C GLU A 100 -14.71 5.08 4.06
N GLU A 101 -14.05 5.98 3.31
CA GLU A 101 -14.69 6.70 2.20
C GLU A 101 -15.25 5.71 1.14
N LEU A 102 -14.48 4.68 0.78
CA LEU A 102 -14.88 3.67 -0.19
C LEU A 102 -15.97 2.72 0.35
N GLU A 103 -15.92 2.39 1.63
CA GLU A 103 -16.96 1.60 2.31
C GLU A 103 -18.30 2.33 2.37
N LYS A 104 -18.31 3.66 2.49
CA LYS A 104 -19.54 4.47 2.48
C LYS A 104 -20.16 4.62 1.08
N LEU A 105 -19.37 4.46 0.03
CA LEU A 105 -19.85 4.43 -1.36
C LEU A 105 -20.45 3.08 -1.74
N ALA A 106 -20.28 2.08 -0.87
CA ALA A 106 -20.53 0.68 -1.13
C ALA A 106 -21.91 0.21 -0.68
#